data_AF-A0A9W6LLR0-F1
#
_entry.id   AF-A0A9W6LLR0-F1
#
_cell.length_a   1.000
_cell.length_b   1.000
_cell.length_c   1.000
_cell.angle_alpha   90.00
_cell.angle_beta   90.00
_cell.angle_gamma   90.00
#
_symmetry.space_group_name_H-M   'P 1'
#
loop_
_entity.id
_entity.type
_entity.pdbx_description
1 polymer ?
#
loop_
_entity_poly.entity_id
_entity_poly.type
_entity_poly.pdbx_seq_one_letter_code
_entity_poly.pdbx_strand_id
1 'polypeptide(L)'
;MEKEYLSKILEIYEEIKPDIRRRLEDFKEIWMEGNNEDIHVELSFCILTPQSKARNAWSAITKLRDAGLLFNGDEEEIVKYLNVVRFKNNKAKNLVILREKMKDSLGELITKDFFRILGDVFEVREWIVKNVRGMAHKEASHFLRNVGFGDEIAILDRHILRNLVRLGVIDELPKTITPKRYKEIEAKMMRYCKKIGVPMDEFDLLLWYLEAGEIFK
;
A
#
# COMPACT_ATOMS: atom_id res chain seq x y z
N MET A 1 10.08 -8.32 -28.17
CA MET A 1 10.34 -7.55 -26.93
C MET A 1 9.29 -7.82 -25.86
N GLU A 2 8.00 -7.47 -26.05
CA GLU A 2 6.95 -7.73 -25.03
C GLU A 2 6.81 -9.21 -24.66
N LYS A 3 6.68 -10.10 -25.65
CA LYS A 3 6.54 -11.55 -25.41
C LYS A 3 7.75 -12.17 -24.71
N GLU A 4 8.94 -11.71 -25.07
CA GLU A 4 10.21 -12.16 -24.48
C GLU A 4 10.32 -11.68 -23.03
N TYR A 5 9.96 -10.42 -22.77
CA TYR A 5 9.92 -9.89 -21.42
C TYR A 5 8.87 -10.61 -20.55
N LEU A 6 7.68 -10.87 -21.09
CA LEU A 6 6.63 -11.64 -20.42
C LEU A 6 7.12 -13.05 -20.06
N SER A 7 7.74 -13.77 -20.99
CA SER A 7 8.29 -15.11 -20.72
C SER A 7 9.26 -15.09 -19.54
N LYS A 8 10.21 -14.15 -19.55
CA LYS A 8 11.20 -14.01 -18.49
C LYS A 8 10.58 -13.72 -17.12
N ILE A 9 9.57 -12.85 -17.05
CA ILE A 9 8.95 -12.55 -15.74
C ILE A 9 8.08 -13.69 -15.23
N LEU A 10 7.51 -14.52 -16.12
CA LEU A 10 6.73 -15.69 -15.72
C LEU A 10 7.63 -16.83 -15.21
N GLU A 11 8.84 -16.99 -15.76
CA GLU A 11 9.85 -17.89 -15.20
C GLU A 11 10.22 -17.48 -13.77
N ILE A 12 10.55 -16.20 -13.55
CA ILE A 12 10.83 -15.67 -12.21
C ILE A 12 9.62 -15.85 -11.29
N TYR A 13 8.42 -15.59 -11.78
CA TYR A 13 7.20 -15.75 -11.02
C TYR A 13 7.06 -17.17 -10.48
N GLU A 14 7.24 -18.21 -11.30
CA GLU A 14 7.13 -19.59 -10.82
C GLU A 14 8.19 -19.93 -9.75
N GLU A 15 9.38 -19.32 -9.80
CA GLU A 15 10.40 -19.50 -8.76
C GLU A 15 10.00 -18.87 -7.42
N ILE A 16 9.43 -17.65 -7.42
CA ILE A 16 9.15 -16.88 -6.20
C ILE A 16 7.69 -16.95 -5.72
N LYS A 17 6.80 -17.59 -6.49
CA LYS A 17 5.36 -17.72 -6.21
C LYS A 17 5.05 -18.26 -4.81
N PRO A 18 5.78 -19.26 -4.25
CA PRO A 18 5.57 -19.67 -2.87
C PRO A 18 5.80 -18.54 -1.86
N ASP A 19 6.81 -17.70 -2.07
CA ASP A 19 7.13 -16.58 -1.18
C ASP A 19 6.14 -15.42 -1.34
N ILE A 20 5.69 -15.16 -2.57
CA ILE A 20 4.60 -14.20 -2.86
C ILE A 20 3.35 -14.61 -2.09
N ARG A 21 2.92 -15.86 -2.24
CA ARG A 21 1.69 -16.37 -1.59
C ARG A 21 1.79 -16.37 -0.09
N ARG A 22 2.95 -16.73 0.48
CA ARG A 22 3.19 -16.61 1.92
C ARG A 22 3.01 -15.18 2.39
N ARG A 23 3.59 -14.21 1.67
CA ARG A 23 3.44 -12.79 2.03
C ARG A 23 2.00 -12.28 1.90
N LEU A 24 1.26 -12.74 0.90
CA LEU A 24 -0.15 -12.38 0.77
C LEU A 24 -1.00 -12.97 1.89
N GLU A 25 -0.66 -14.17 2.38
CA GLU A 25 -1.28 -14.75 3.57
C GLU A 25 -0.97 -13.92 4.82
N ASP A 26 0.29 -13.51 5.01
CA ASP A 26 0.66 -12.59 6.12
C ASP A 26 -0.23 -11.33 6.11
N PHE A 27 -0.55 -10.77 4.93
CA PHE A 27 -1.43 -9.60 4.83
C PHE A 27 -2.89 -9.90 5.17
N LYS A 28 -3.40 -11.08 4.81
CA LYS A 28 -4.75 -11.52 5.18
C LYS A 28 -4.86 -11.72 6.69
N GLU A 29 -3.86 -12.33 7.30
CA GLU A 29 -3.79 -12.55 8.75
C GLU A 29 -3.85 -11.23 9.53
N ILE A 30 -3.23 -10.15 9.04
CA ILE A 30 -3.32 -8.82 9.67
C ILE A 30 -4.78 -8.37 9.81
N TRP A 31 -5.62 -8.59 8.80
CA TRP A 31 -7.04 -8.23 8.91
C TRP A 31 -7.86 -9.26 9.68
N MET A 32 -7.57 -10.54 9.55
CA MET A 32 -8.34 -11.58 10.25
C MET A 32 -8.10 -11.51 11.76
N GLU A 33 -6.83 -11.50 12.18
CA GLU A 33 -6.41 -11.65 13.57
C GLU A 33 -6.06 -10.31 14.25
N GLY A 34 -5.67 -9.29 13.49
CA GLY A 34 -5.24 -8.00 14.03
C GLY A 34 -6.38 -7.16 14.63
N ASN A 35 -6.05 -6.32 15.59
CA ASN A 35 -7.01 -5.41 16.25
C ASN A 35 -7.02 -4.01 15.59
N ASN A 36 -7.71 -3.05 16.22
CA ASN A 36 -7.76 -1.67 15.71
C ASN A 36 -6.38 -0.99 15.63
N GLU A 37 -5.46 -1.29 16.55
CA GLU A 37 -4.09 -0.77 16.54
C GLU A 37 -3.27 -1.37 15.41
N ASP A 38 -3.38 -2.68 15.15
CA ASP A 38 -2.65 -3.35 14.06
C ASP A 38 -3.02 -2.76 12.70
N ILE A 39 -4.31 -2.54 12.45
CA ILE A 39 -4.78 -1.88 11.22
C ILE A 39 -4.35 -0.41 11.18
N HIS A 40 -4.33 0.27 12.34
CA HIS A 40 -3.85 1.64 12.44
C HIS A 40 -2.36 1.77 12.07
N VAL A 41 -1.55 0.79 12.47
CA VAL A 41 -0.12 0.69 12.15
C VAL A 41 0.08 0.57 10.64
N GLU A 42 -0.68 -0.29 9.96
CA GLU A 42 -0.60 -0.44 8.50
C GLU A 42 -0.99 0.85 7.75
N LEU A 43 -2.09 1.49 8.17
CA LEU A 43 -2.52 2.74 7.55
C LEU A 43 -1.48 3.86 7.76
N SER A 44 -0.93 3.93 8.97
CA SER A 44 0.13 4.87 9.34
C SER A 44 1.42 4.64 8.55
N PHE A 45 1.77 3.38 8.30
CA PHE A 45 2.88 3.02 7.42
C PHE A 45 2.70 3.61 6.02
N CYS A 46 1.51 3.49 5.43
CA CYS A 46 1.25 4.03 4.09
C CYS A 46 1.27 5.57 4.02
N ILE A 47 1.05 6.30 5.14
CA ILE A 47 1.30 7.76 5.20
C ILE A 47 2.80 8.07 5.06
N LEU A 48 3.68 7.16 5.49
CA LEU A 48 5.13 7.37 5.44
C LEU A 48 5.78 6.96 4.12
N THR A 49 5.12 6.15 3.28
CA THR A 49 5.71 5.63 2.04
C THR A 49 5.91 6.64 0.90
N PRO A 50 5.13 7.74 0.76
CA PRO A 50 5.36 8.72 -0.30
C PRO A 50 6.79 9.25 -0.30
N GLN A 51 7.49 9.04 -1.43
CA GLN A 51 8.88 9.44 -1.66
C GLN A 51 9.84 8.97 -0.54
N SER A 52 9.62 7.78 0.02
CA SER A 52 10.47 7.19 1.05
C SER A 52 10.66 5.69 0.78
N LYS A 53 11.80 5.15 1.22
CA LYS A 53 12.03 3.71 1.12
C LYS A 53 11.10 2.98 2.09
N ALA A 54 10.41 1.94 1.62
CA ALA A 54 9.46 1.17 2.41
C ALA A 54 10.10 0.64 3.71
N ARG A 55 11.33 0.11 3.64
CA ARG A 55 12.12 -0.34 4.80
C ARG A 55 12.30 0.75 5.87
N ASN A 56 12.62 1.97 5.46
CA ASN A 56 12.81 3.10 6.38
C ASN A 56 11.47 3.53 7.02
N ALA A 57 10.42 3.62 6.20
CA ALA A 57 9.07 3.95 6.67
C ALA A 57 8.58 2.92 7.69
N TRP A 58 8.76 1.63 7.42
CA TRP A 58 8.39 0.55 8.32
C TRP A 58 9.19 0.61 9.63
N SER A 59 10.52 0.76 9.53
CA SER A 59 11.36 0.90 10.72
C SER A 59 10.97 2.08 11.60
N ALA A 60 10.54 3.21 11.01
CA ALA A 60 10.06 4.36 11.77
C ALA A 60 8.72 4.07 12.47
N ILE A 61 7.75 3.48 11.76
CA ILE A 61 6.44 3.14 12.34
C ILE A 61 6.56 2.11 13.45
N THR A 62 7.34 1.05 13.28
CA THR A 62 7.47 0.03 14.33
C THR A 62 8.11 0.63 15.59
N LYS A 63 9.14 1.48 15.44
CA LYS A 63 9.73 2.18 16.59
C LYS A 63 8.75 3.12 17.28
N LEU A 64 7.89 3.81 16.53
CA LEU A 64 6.85 4.66 17.10
C LEU A 64 5.79 3.85 17.84
N ARG A 65 5.37 2.72 17.29
CA ARG A 65 4.45 1.77 17.92
C ARG A 65 5.04 1.23 19.22
N ASP A 66 6.26 0.70 19.16
CA ASP A 66 6.93 0.07 20.31
C ASP A 66 7.22 1.08 21.43
N ALA A 67 7.41 2.36 21.09
CA ALA A 67 7.53 3.46 22.05
C ALA A 67 6.17 4.01 22.56
N GLY A 68 5.04 3.50 22.07
CA GLY A 68 3.69 4.01 22.36
C GLY A 68 3.36 5.39 21.75
N LEU A 69 4.32 6.00 21.05
CA LEU A 69 4.20 7.34 20.47
C LEU A 69 3.29 7.38 19.24
N LEU A 70 3.12 6.25 18.54
CA LEU A 70 2.14 6.18 17.46
C LEU A 70 0.72 6.47 17.99
N PHE A 71 0.41 5.97 19.18
CA PHE A 71 -0.92 6.03 19.77
C PHE A 71 -1.12 7.19 20.74
N ASN A 72 -0.05 7.73 21.32
CA ASN A 72 -0.17 8.78 22.35
C ASN A 72 0.75 9.99 22.15
N GLY A 73 1.75 9.88 21.28
CA GLY A 73 2.77 10.92 21.10
C GLY A 73 2.29 12.12 20.29
N ASP A 74 2.87 13.29 20.57
CA ASP A 74 2.61 14.51 19.82
C ASP A 74 3.47 14.63 18.54
N GLU A 75 3.26 15.70 17.76
CA GLU A 75 4.00 15.93 16.52
C GLU A 75 5.52 16.07 16.75
N GLU A 76 5.95 16.70 17.86
CA GLU A 76 7.35 16.96 18.19
C GLU A 76 8.08 15.71 18.66
N GLU A 77 7.38 14.81 19.34
CA GLU A 77 7.87 13.50 19.73
C GLU A 77 7.99 12.58 18.50
N ILE A 78 6.92 12.51 17.70
CA ILE A 78 6.87 11.63 16.53
C ILE A 78 7.96 12.00 15.51
N VAL A 79 8.16 13.30 15.24
CA VAL A 79 9.08 13.74 14.20
C VAL A 79 10.54 13.33 14.45
N LYS A 80 10.92 13.08 15.72
CA LYS A 80 12.26 12.59 16.10
C LYS A 80 12.56 11.19 15.55
N TYR A 81 11.54 10.37 15.33
CA TYR A 81 11.66 9.03 14.74
C TYR A 81 11.61 9.05 13.20
N LEU A 82 11.13 10.14 12.61
CA LEU A 82 10.90 10.25 11.17
C LEU A 82 12.10 10.78 10.38
N ASN A 83 13.29 10.88 10.99
CA ASN A 83 14.52 11.33 10.31
C ASN A 83 14.94 10.43 9.13
N VAL A 84 14.43 9.19 9.08
CA VAL A 84 14.71 8.21 8.01
C VAL A 84 13.76 8.32 6.81
N VAL A 85 12.76 9.21 6.87
CA VAL A 85 11.78 9.46 5.79
C VAL A 85 11.79 10.93 5.35
N ARG A 86 11.41 11.19 4.09
CA ARG A 86 11.29 12.57 3.57
C ARG A 86 10.02 13.25 4.07
N PHE A 87 10.05 14.58 4.17
CA PHE A 87 8.92 15.41 4.61
C PHE A 87 8.43 15.07 6.02
N LYS A 88 9.37 14.75 6.92
CA LYS A 88 9.10 14.27 8.28
C LYS A 88 8.08 15.10 9.07
N ASN A 89 8.15 16.43 9.01
CA ASN A 89 7.24 17.31 9.76
C ASN A 89 5.78 17.12 9.29
N ASN A 90 5.55 17.15 7.97
CA ASN A 90 4.21 16.95 7.40
C ASN A 90 3.68 15.54 7.69
N LYS A 91 4.56 14.53 7.66
CA LYS A 91 4.19 13.15 7.96
C LYS A 91 3.84 12.96 9.44
N ALA A 92 4.60 13.54 10.37
CA ALA A 92 4.27 13.52 11.80
C ALA A 92 2.89 14.13 12.06
N LYS A 93 2.64 15.31 11.49
CA LYS A 93 1.33 15.96 11.54
C LYS A 93 0.20 15.10 10.98
N ASN A 94 0.41 14.47 9.82
CA ASN A 94 -0.60 13.61 9.22
C ASN A 94 -0.89 12.35 10.07
N LEU A 95 0.12 11.79 10.75
CA LEU A 95 -0.08 10.67 11.68
C LEU A 95 -0.96 11.08 12.86
N VAL A 96 -0.69 12.23 13.49
CA VAL A 96 -1.52 12.73 14.60
C VAL A 96 -2.95 13.01 14.13
N ILE A 97 -3.13 13.68 13.00
CA ILE A 97 -4.46 13.94 12.42
C ILE A 97 -5.20 12.64 12.13
N LEU A 98 -4.53 11.64 11.55
CA LEU A 98 -5.13 10.34 11.28
C LEU A 98 -5.58 9.67 12.58
N ARG A 99 -4.70 9.64 13.60
CA ARG A 99 -4.99 9.03 14.90
C ARG A 99 -6.25 9.62 15.51
N GLU A 100 -6.34 10.93 15.62
CA GLU A 100 -7.52 11.57 16.24
C GLU A 100 -8.79 11.34 15.40
N LYS A 101 -8.65 11.20 14.07
CA LYS A 101 -9.78 10.85 13.18
C LYS A 101 -10.27 9.41 13.36
N MET A 102 -9.43 8.53 13.88
CA MET A 102 -9.71 7.10 14.09
C MET A 102 -10.04 6.77 15.53
N LYS A 103 -10.34 7.77 16.36
CA LYS A 103 -10.84 7.59 17.71
C LYS A 103 -12.35 7.74 17.75
N ASP A 104 -13.01 6.97 18.61
CA ASP A 104 -14.41 7.17 18.94
C ASP A 104 -14.60 8.29 19.98
N SER A 105 -15.84 8.46 20.46
CA SER A 105 -16.17 9.46 21.48
C SER A 105 -15.54 9.21 22.86
N LEU A 106 -15.08 8.00 23.12
CA LEU A 106 -14.39 7.61 24.35
C LEU A 106 -12.86 7.76 24.22
N GLY A 107 -12.37 8.05 23.01
CA GLY A 107 -10.95 8.21 22.71
C GLY A 107 -10.26 6.90 22.31
N GLU A 108 -11.01 5.81 22.13
CA GLU A 108 -10.49 4.49 21.76
C GLU A 108 -10.29 4.40 20.25
N LEU A 109 -9.20 3.73 19.83
CA LEU A 109 -8.93 3.53 18.41
C LEU A 109 -9.91 2.52 17.80
N ILE A 110 -10.52 2.91 16.68
CA ILE A 110 -11.56 2.15 15.96
C ILE A 110 -11.23 1.90 14.49
N THR A 111 -9.95 1.95 14.08
CA THR A 111 -9.54 1.90 12.66
C THR A 111 -10.10 0.70 11.90
N LYS A 112 -10.00 -0.51 12.46
CA LYS A 112 -10.52 -1.75 11.86
C LYS A 112 -12.05 -1.74 11.83
N ASP A 113 -12.67 -1.44 12.97
CA ASP A 113 -14.13 -1.41 13.09
C ASP A 113 -14.76 -0.39 12.15
N PHE A 114 -14.14 0.77 12.01
CA PHE A 114 -14.54 1.83 11.09
C PHE A 114 -14.53 1.37 9.62
N PHE A 115 -13.44 0.74 9.17
CA PHE A 115 -13.39 0.27 7.78
C PHE A 115 -14.28 -0.95 7.53
N ARG A 116 -14.52 -1.79 8.54
CA ARG A 116 -15.44 -2.94 8.44
C ARG A 116 -16.88 -2.52 8.12
N ILE A 117 -17.32 -1.36 8.62
CA ILE A 117 -18.70 -0.86 8.41
C ILE A 117 -18.83 0.05 7.18
N LEU A 118 -17.71 0.52 6.63
CA LEU A 118 -17.72 1.58 5.63
C LEU A 118 -18.24 1.12 4.27
N GLY A 119 -17.94 -0.11 3.87
CA GLY A 119 -18.36 -0.65 2.58
C GLY A 119 -17.32 -1.57 1.94
N ASP A 120 -17.39 -1.67 0.61
CA ASP A 120 -16.46 -2.48 -0.16
C ASP A 120 -15.05 -1.86 -0.26
N VAL A 121 -14.09 -2.63 -0.81
CA VAL A 121 -12.69 -2.20 -0.96
C VAL A 121 -12.54 -0.88 -1.76
N PHE A 122 -13.42 -0.63 -2.72
CA PHE A 122 -13.39 0.58 -3.53
C PHE A 122 -13.93 1.78 -2.75
N GLU A 123 -15.00 1.59 -1.98
CA GLU A 123 -15.56 2.61 -1.08
C GLU A 123 -14.56 3.00 0.02
N VAL A 124 -13.90 2.00 0.63
CA VAL A 124 -12.82 2.23 1.60
C VAL A 124 -11.68 3.02 0.97
N ARG A 125 -11.25 2.65 -0.24
CA ARG A 125 -10.19 3.36 -0.96
C ARG A 125 -10.55 4.82 -1.21
N GLU A 126 -11.73 5.09 -1.76
CA GLU A 126 -12.16 6.46 -2.07
C GLU A 126 -12.31 7.31 -0.80
N TRP A 127 -12.76 6.69 0.30
CA TRP A 127 -12.80 7.38 1.59
C TRP A 127 -11.40 7.77 2.05
N ILE A 128 -10.42 6.86 1.99
CA ILE A 128 -9.03 7.15 2.39
C ILE A 128 -8.48 8.31 1.55
N VAL A 129 -8.62 8.25 0.22
CA VAL A 129 -8.14 9.31 -0.68
C VAL A 129 -8.74 10.67 -0.35
N LYS A 130 -10.03 10.70 0.00
CA LYS A 130 -10.73 11.96 0.33
C LYS A 130 -10.40 12.48 1.72
N ASN A 131 -10.14 11.59 2.70
CA ASN A 131 -10.18 11.94 4.12
C ASN A 131 -8.85 11.81 4.85
N VAL A 132 -7.86 11.11 4.30
CA VAL A 132 -6.55 10.89 4.94
C VAL A 132 -5.50 11.73 4.24
N ARG A 133 -4.93 12.69 4.99
CA ARG A 133 -3.96 13.64 4.44
C ARG A 133 -2.67 12.93 4.02
N GLY A 134 -2.22 13.23 2.81
CA GLY A 134 -0.98 12.67 2.25
C GLY A 134 -1.14 11.31 1.59
N MET A 135 -2.37 10.79 1.47
CA MET A 135 -2.67 9.55 0.75
C MET A 135 -3.44 9.84 -0.54
N ALA A 136 -2.95 9.32 -1.66
CA ALA A 136 -3.69 9.25 -2.92
C ALA A 136 -4.09 7.79 -3.22
N HIS A 137 -4.66 7.52 -4.40
CA HIS A 137 -5.12 6.17 -4.79
C HIS A 137 -4.03 5.10 -4.61
N LYS A 138 -2.77 5.44 -4.90
CA LYS A 138 -1.64 4.53 -4.75
C LYS A 138 -1.43 4.14 -3.29
N GLU A 139 -1.35 5.11 -2.38
CA GLU A 139 -1.16 4.83 -0.95
C GLU A 139 -2.38 4.14 -0.33
N ALA A 140 -3.60 4.50 -0.77
CA ALA A 140 -4.81 3.85 -0.30
C ALA A 140 -4.91 2.39 -0.76
N SER A 141 -4.60 2.10 -2.03
CA SER A 141 -4.49 0.72 -2.52
C SER A 141 -3.37 -0.05 -1.82
N HIS A 142 -2.26 0.62 -1.51
CA HIS A 142 -1.13 0.02 -0.79
C HIS A 142 -1.54 -0.45 0.60
N PHE A 143 -2.25 0.40 1.35
CA PHE A 143 -2.81 0.01 2.64
C PHE A 143 -3.74 -1.19 2.51
N LEU A 144 -4.71 -1.12 1.59
CA LEU A 144 -5.72 -2.16 1.42
C LEU A 144 -5.11 -3.51 1.04
N ARG A 145 -4.11 -3.54 0.15
CA ARG A 145 -3.36 -4.77 -0.14
C ARG A 145 -2.68 -5.31 1.11
N ASN A 146 -2.01 -4.45 1.89
CA ASN A 146 -1.26 -4.86 3.08
C ASN A 146 -2.14 -5.36 4.23
N VAL A 147 -3.45 -5.16 4.16
CA VAL A 147 -4.43 -5.76 5.06
C VAL A 147 -5.30 -6.81 4.35
N GLY A 148 -4.83 -7.37 3.23
CA GLY A 148 -5.43 -8.55 2.60
C GLY A 148 -6.50 -8.27 1.52
N PHE A 149 -6.77 -7.02 1.16
CA PHE A 149 -7.73 -6.65 0.11
C PHE A 149 -7.03 -6.26 -1.20
N GLY A 150 -6.09 -7.09 -1.65
CA GLY A 150 -5.26 -6.81 -2.84
C GLY A 150 -5.85 -7.29 -4.17
N ASP A 151 -6.72 -8.30 -4.13
CA ASP A 151 -7.12 -9.08 -5.31
C ASP A 151 -7.82 -8.25 -6.40
N GLU A 152 -8.46 -7.15 -6.00
CA GLU A 152 -9.31 -6.31 -6.86
C GLU A 152 -8.74 -4.92 -7.16
N ILE A 153 -7.60 -4.57 -6.56
CA ILE A 153 -7.02 -3.21 -6.65
C ILE A 153 -5.54 -3.24 -7.02
N ALA A 154 -5.13 -2.25 -7.80
CA ALA A 154 -3.73 -2.07 -8.20
C ALA A 154 -3.03 -1.01 -7.35
N ILE A 155 -1.74 -1.21 -7.11
CA ILE A 155 -0.82 -0.20 -6.54
C ILE A 155 0.00 0.38 -7.69
N LEU A 156 -0.46 1.48 -8.29
CA LEU A 156 0.16 2.05 -9.50
C LEU A 156 1.24 3.06 -9.15
N ASP A 157 2.40 2.57 -8.68
CA ASP A 157 3.58 3.39 -8.54
C ASP A 157 4.39 3.50 -9.85
N ARG A 158 5.49 4.26 -9.82
CA ARG A 158 6.33 4.52 -10.99
C ARG A 158 6.99 3.24 -11.56
N HIS A 159 7.40 2.30 -10.72
CA HIS A 159 8.01 1.04 -11.13
C HIS A 159 6.98 0.12 -11.76
N ILE A 160 5.80 -0.02 -11.14
CA ILE A 160 4.68 -0.78 -11.71
C ILE A 160 4.32 -0.22 -13.09
N LEU A 161 4.12 1.10 -13.21
CA LEU A 161 3.79 1.74 -14.48
C LEU A 161 4.86 1.52 -15.56
N ARG A 162 6.15 1.52 -15.21
CA ARG A 162 7.24 1.21 -16.14
C ARG A 162 7.14 -0.22 -16.66
N ASN A 163 6.85 -1.17 -15.79
CA ASN A 163 6.67 -2.56 -16.19
C ASN A 163 5.41 -2.76 -17.03
N LEU A 164 4.31 -2.05 -16.72
CA LEU A 164 3.11 -2.03 -17.55
C LEU A 164 3.38 -1.48 -18.97
N VAL A 165 4.26 -0.49 -19.14
CA VAL A 165 4.71 -0.04 -20.46
C VAL A 165 5.51 -1.13 -21.18
N ARG A 166 6.48 -1.76 -20.51
CA ARG A 166 7.32 -2.83 -21.10
C ARG A 166 6.52 -4.05 -21.52
N LEU A 167 5.39 -4.29 -20.86
CA LEU A 167 4.46 -5.39 -21.14
C LEU A 167 3.37 -5.03 -22.16
N GLY A 168 3.36 -3.79 -22.67
CA GLY A 168 2.36 -3.33 -23.63
C GLY A 168 0.96 -3.16 -23.03
N VAL A 169 0.83 -3.05 -21.70
CA VAL A 169 -0.47 -2.83 -21.03
C VAL A 169 -0.91 -1.38 -21.17
N ILE A 170 0.05 -0.46 -21.14
CA ILE A 170 -0.14 0.97 -21.41
C ILE A 170 0.93 1.44 -22.40
N ASP A 171 0.60 2.42 -23.22
CA ASP A 171 1.48 2.84 -24.33
C ASP A 171 2.71 3.62 -23.84
N GLU A 172 2.52 4.44 -22.81
CA GLU A 172 3.57 5.29 -22.24
C GLU A 172 3.32 5.60 -20.76
N LEU A 173 4.36 6.11 -20.09
CA LEU A 173 4.24 6.58 -18.72
C LEU A 173 3.40 7.87 -18.66
N PRO A 174 2.29 7.90 -17.89
CA PRO A 174 1.50 9.11 -17.75
C PRO A 174 2.30 10.19 -17.01
N LYS A 175 2.31 11.42 -17.55
CA LYS A 175 2.92 12.58 -16.88
C LYS A 175 2.28 12.90 -15.53
N THR A 176 0.96 12.70 -15.45
CA THR A 176 0.14 12.90 -14.25
C THR A 176 -0.91 11.79 -14.16
N ILE A 177 -1.18 11.33 -12.96
CA ILE A 177 -2.18 10.28 -12.72
C ILE A 177 -3.36 10.91 -12.01
N THR A 178 -4.41 11.24 -12.78
CA THR A 178 -5.70 11.65 -12.22
C THR A 178 -6.45 10.43 -11.69
N PRO A 179 -7.44 10.60 -10.78
CA PRO A 179 -8.26 9.48 -10.30
C PRO A 179 -8.91 8.65 -11.43
N LYS A 180 -9.41 9.33 -12.47
CA LYS A 180 -9.96 8.67 -13.66
C LYS A 180 -8.89 7.83 -14.36
N ARG A 181 -7.70 8.40 -14.59
CA ARG A 181 -6.60 7.69 -15.25
C ARG A 181 -6.09 6.52 -14.41
N TYR A 182 -6.07 6.65 -13.08
CA TYR A 182 -5.72 5.56 -12.17
C TYR A 182 -6.63 4.35 -12.39
N LYS A 183 -7.95 4.56 -12.34
CA LYS A 183 -8.95 3.49 -12.55
C LYS A 183 -8.89 2.89 -13.95
N GLU A 184 -8.62 3.69 -14.98
CA GLU A 184 -8.41 3.20 -16.35
C GLU A 184 -7.21 2.25 -16.46
N ILE A 185 -6.08 2.60 -15.84
CA ILE A 185 -4.86 1.79 -15.85
C ILE A 185 -5.06 0.53 -15.00
N GLU A 186 -5.67 0.65 -13.82
CA GLU A 186 -6.04 -0.49 -12.97
C GLU A 186 -6.90 -1.50 -13.72
N ALA A 187 -7.94 -1.05 -14.43
CA ALA A 187 -8.78 -1.93 -15.24
C ALA A 187 -8.00 -2.59 -16.40
N LYS A 188 -7.02 -1.90 -16.99
CA LYS A 188 -6.13 -2.48 -18.01
C LYS A 188 -5.23 -3.56 -17.40
N MET A 189 -4.63 -3.30 -16.23
CA MET A 189 -3.83 -4.27 -15.48
C MET A 189 -4.66 -5.50 -15.10
N MET A 190 -5.89 -5.31 -14.61
CA MET A 190 -6.82 -6.40 -14.29
C MET A 190 -7.10 -7.31 -15.47
N ARG A 191 -7.40 -6.74 -16.64
CA ARG A 191 -7.60 -7.53 -17.87
C ARG A 191 -6.33 -8.26 -18.29
N TYR A 192 -5.18 -7.63 -18.10
CA TYR A 192 -3.89 -8.25 -18.42
C TYR A 192 -3.58 -9.43 -17.51
N CYS A 193 -3.71 -9.27 -16.19
CA CYS A 193 -3.58 -10.34 -15.19
C CYS A 193 -4.47 -11.54 -15.53
N LYS A 194 -5.75 -11.31 -15.85
CA LYS A 194 -6.69 -12.35 -16.29
C LYS A 194 -6.21 -13.07 -17.56
N LYS A 195 -5.65 -12.35 -18.53
CA LYS A 195 -5.14 -12.92 -19.78
C LYS A 195 -3.92 -13.83 -19.55
N ILE A 196 -3.03 -13.47 -18.63
CA ILE A 196 -1.80 -14.23 -18.36
C ILE A 196 -1.97 -15.29 -17.26
N GLY A 197 -3.12 -15.31 -16.56
CA GLY A 197 -3.41 -16.28 -15.51
C GLY A 197 -2.69 -16.02 -14.18
N VAL A 198 -2.25 -14.78 -13.93
CA VAL A 198 -1.59 -14.38 -12.68
C VAL A 198 -2.51 -13.43 -11.91
N PRO A 199 -2.85 -13.71 -10.64
CA PRO A 199 -3.67 -12.80 -9.81
C PRO A 199 -3.07 -11.40 -9.69
N MET A 200 -3.91 -10.37 -9.48
CA MET A 200 -3.46 -8.97 -9.49
C MET A 200 -2.49 -8.63 -8.35
N ASP A 201 -2.77 -9.14 -7.16
CA ASP A 201 -1.97 -8.99 -5.95
C ASP A 201 -0.64 -9.76 -6.03
N GLU A 202 -0.66 -10.98 -6.59
CA GLU A 202 0.55 -11.74 -6.90
C GLU A 202 1.41 -11.01 -7.96
N PHE A 203 0.77 -10.45 -8.98
CA PHE A 203 1.43 -9.72 -10.04
C PHE A 203 2.07 -8.41 -9.54
N ASP A 204 1.42 -7.70 -8.60
CA ASP A 204 2.01 -6.52 -7.96
C ASP A 204 3.33 -6.87 -7.23
N LEU A 205 3.33 -7.92 -6.42
CA LEU A 205 4.52 -8.36 -5.70
C LEU A 205 5.62 -8.86 -6.64
N LEU A 206 5.27 -9.55 -7.72
CA LEU A 206 6.21 -9.92 -8.78
C LEU A 206 6.89 -8.68 -9.36
N LEU A 207 6.10 -7.69 -9.79
CA LEU A 207 6.65 -6.49 -10.42
C LEU A 207 7.52 -5.68 -9.46
N TRP A 208 7.18 -5.65 -8.17
CA TRP A 208 8.04 -5.06 -7.14
C TRP A 208 9.33 -5.85 -6.92
N TYR A 209 9.25 -7.18 -6.91
CA TYR A 209 10.44 -8.04 -6.77
C TYR A 209 11.44 -7.81 -7.90
N LEU A 210 10.98 -7.63 -9.14
CA LEU A 210 11.86 -7.33 -10.29
C LEU A 210 12.67 -6.04 -10.13
N GLU A 211 12.21 -5.11 -9.29
CA GLU A 211 12.81 -3.79 -9.12
C GLU A 211 13.61 -3.69 -7.82
N ALA A 212 13.14 -4.33 -6.75
CA ALA A 212 13.74 -4.27 -5.42
C ALA A 212 14.62 -5.48 -5.08
N GLY A 213 14.44 -6.62 -5.77
CA GLY A 213 15.10 -7.89 -5.46
C GLY A 213 14.58 -8.58 -4.20
N GLU A 214 13.49 -8.08 -3.60
CA GLU A 214 12.90 -8.62 -2.39
C GLU A 214 11.38 -8.51 -2.38
N ILE A 215 10.71 -9.45 -1.70
CA ILE A 215 9.29 -9.38 -1.38
C ILE A 215 9.16 -8.73 -0.01
N PHE A 216 8.57 -7.53 0.03
CA PHE A 216 8.38 -6.78 1.26
C PHE A 216 6.90 -6.49 1.50
N LYS A 217 6.48 -5.23 1.39
CA LYS A 217 5.10 -4.79 1.54
C LYS A 217 4.91 -3.42 0.96
#